data_AF-A0A354DG08-F1
#
_entry.id   AF-A0A354DG08-F1
#
_cell.length_a   1.000
_cell.length_b   1.000
_cell.length_c   1.000
_cell.angle_alpha   90.00
_cell.angle_beta   90.00
_cell.angle_gamma   90.00
#
_symmetry.space_group_name_H-M   'P 1'
#
loop_
_entity.id
_entity.type
_entity.pdbx_description
1 polymer ?
#
loop_
_entity_poly.entity_id
_entity_poly.type
_entity_poly.pdbx_seq_one_letter_code
_entity_poly.pdbx_strand_id
1 'polypeptide(L)'
;MPGTPKKQVPVLLVHGASHQGNLSWCKSISEEKGLLFPLIQSGYHVFAITFAHPHGENKMQGIQVSNAIRRIIEVTGSNEVDVIAHSKGGVPARLYASNLLEQEGAPYET
;
A
#
# COMPACT_ATOMS: atom_id res chain seq x y z
N MET A 1 10.92 21.68 13.46
CA MET A 1 10.88 20.21 13.35
C MET A 1 9.51 19.82 12.82
N PRO A 2 9.38 18.99 11.77
CA PRO A 2 8.06 18.46 11.43
C PRO A 2 7.56 17.69 12.66
N GLY A 3 6.36 18.05 13.14
CA GLY A 3 5.83 17.55 14.40
C GLY A 3 5.70 16.03 14.41
N THR A 4 5.80 15.45 15.60
CA THR A 4 5.46 14.04 15.86
C THR A 4 4.12 13.72 15.18
N PRO A 5 4.07 12.69 14.32
CA PRO A 5 2.83 12.25 13.71
C PRO A 5 1.77 12.06 14.80
N LYS A 6 0.59 12.69 14.65
CA LYS A 6 -0.57 12.25 15.42
C LYS A 6 -0.73 10.76 15.15
N LYS A 7 -1.21 9.98 16.12
CA LYS A 7 -1.50 8.55 15.97
C LYS A 7 -2.66 8.37 14.97
N GLN A 8 -2.38 8.65 13.70
CA GLN A 8 -3.26 8.54 12.55
C GLN A 8 -3.07 7.14 11.98
N VAL A 9 -4.18 6.59 11.48
CA VAL A 9 -4.17 5.32 10.77
C VAL A 9 -3.14 5.41 9.64
N PRO A 10 -2.14 4.50 9.58
CA PRO A 10 -1.17 4.49 8.51
C PRO A 10 -1.86 4.20 7.16
N VAL A 11 -1.32 4.77 6.10
CA VAL A 11 -1.85 4.65 4.75
C VAL A 11 -0.97 3.71 3.92
N LEU A 12 -1.57 2.71 3.27
CA LEU A 12 -0.93 1.88 2.26
C LEU A 12 -1.42 2.29 0.86
N LEU A 13 -0.49 2.69 0.01
CA LEU A 13 -0.73 3.02 -1.38
C LEU A 13 -0.47 1.81 -2.28
N VAL A 14 -1.47 1.39 -3.07
CA VAL A 14 -1.42 0.21 -3.96
C VAL A 14 -1.56 0.62 -5.44
N HIS A 15 -0.49 0.42 -6.21
CA HIS A 15 -0.44 0.86 -7.61
C HIS A 15 -1.28 0.01 -8.56
N GLY A 16 -1.57 0.57 -9.73
CA GLY A 16 -2.26 -0.10 -10.84
C GLY A 16 -1.34 -0.90 -11.76
N ALA A 17 -1.90 -1.40 -12.87
CA ALA A 17 -1.15 -2.14 -13.88
C ALA A 17 -0.02 -1.28 -14.49
N SER A 18 1.10 -1.91 -14.87
CA SER A 18 2.26 -1.25 -15.49
C SER A 18 2.95 -0.17 -14.66
N HIS A 19 2.64 -0.05 -13.37
CA HIS A 19 3.22 0.95 -12.48
C HIS A 19 3.98 0.29 -11.30
N GLN A 20 4.53 1.13 -10.41
CA GLN A 20 5.24 0.74 -9.19
C GLN A 20 4.99 1.75 -8.04
N GLY A 21 5.35 1.39 -6.82
CA GLY A 21 5.09 2.19 -5.62
C GLY A 21 5.73 3.59 -5.60
N ASN A 22 6.80 3.84 -6.37
CA ASN A 22 7.50 5.14 -6.35
C ASN A 22 6.86 6.19 -7.28
N LEU A 23 6.50 5.81 -8.50
CA LEU A 23 6.05 6.78 -9.52
C LEU A 23 4.52 6.94 -9.60
N SER A 24 3.76 5.96 -9.07
CA SER A 24 2.29 5.97 -9.18
C SER A 24 1.60 7.14 -8.48
N TRP A 25 2.32 7.81 -7.58
CA TRP A 25 1.77 8.83 -6.69
C TRP A 25 2.41 10.20 -6.94
N CYS A 26 3.22 10.32 -7.98
CA CYS A 26 3.67 11.60 -8.51
C CYS A 26 2.56 12.22 -9.35
N LYS A 27 2.57 13.54 -9.50
CA LYS A 27 1.59 14.25 -10.34
C LYS A 27 1.84 13.96 -11.82
N SER A 28 3.11 13.82 -12.20
CA SER A 28 3.56 13.39 -13.52
C SER A 28 4.98 12.81 -13.40
N ILE A 29 5.55 12.32 -14.50
CA ILE A 29 6.94 11.80 -14.52
C ILE A 29 7.99 12.88 -14.20
N SER A 30 7.66 14.16 -14.41
CA SER A 30 8.53 15.31 -14.14
C SER A 30 8.09 16.12 -12.91
N GLU A 31 6.95 15.79 -12.30
CA GLU A 31 6.42 16.46 -11.11
C GLU A 31 6.19 15.44 -9.99
N GLU A 32 7.23 15.24 -9.17
CA GLU A 32 7.25 14.24 -8.10
C GLU A 32 6.17 14.46 -7.02
N LYS A 33 5.75 15.71 -6.82
CA LYS A 33 4.78 16.10 -5.79
C LYS A 33 3.33 15.82 -6.20
N GLY A 34 2.96 14.54 -6.19
CA GLY A 34 1.56 14.11 -6.29
C GLY A 34 0.96 13.74 -4.93
N LEU A 35 0.06 12.76 -4.90
CA LEU A 35 -0.75 12.36 -3.72
C LEU A 35 0.08 12.06 -2.46
N LEU A 36 1.27 11.50 -2.60
CA LEU A 36 2.14 11.19 -1.46
C LEU A 36 2.48 12.44 -0.63
N PHE A 37 2.68 13.57 -1.30
CA PHE A 37 3.17 14.80 -0.68
C PHE A 37 2.18 15.42 0.34
N PRO A 38 0.91 15.70 -0.01
CA PRO A 38 -0.05 16.24 0.97
C PRO A 38 -0.35 15.27 2.12
N LEU A 39 -0.29 13.95 1.90
CA LEU A 39 -0.48 12.96 2.97
C LEU A 39 0.64 13.04 4.03
N ILE A 40 1.90 13.07 3.60
CA ILE A 40 3.04 13.22 4.51
C ILE A 40 3.01 14.59 5.19
N GLN A 41 2.70 15.68 4.45
CA GLN A 41 2.58 17.02 5.04
C GLN A 41 1.47 17.11 6.10
N SER A 42 0.42 16.30 5.98
CA SER A 42 -0.67 16.21 6.95
C SER A 42 -0.35 15.33 8.17
N GLY A 43 0.83 14.70 8.19
CA GLY A 43 1.33 13.90 9.31
C GLY A 43 1.00 12.41 9.25
N TYR A 44 0.52 11.88 8.12
CA TYR A 44 0.26 10.44 7.98
C TYR A 44 1.55 9.65 7.83
N HIS A 45 1.58 8.45 8.42
CA HIS A 45 2.57 7.42 8.07
C HIS A 45 2.14 6.78 6.76
N VAL A 46 2.87 7.03 5.66
CA VAL A 46 2.50 6.56 4.32
C VAL A 46 3.49 5.51 3.83
N PHE A 47 2.95 4.40 3.35
CA PHE A 47 3.67 3.27 2.77
C PHE A 47 3.19 3.06 1.32
N ALA A 48 4.06 2.52 0.48
CA ALA A 48 3.69 2.11 -0.88
C ALA A 48 4.26 0.71 -1.15
N ILE A 49 3.47 -0.14 -1.80
CA ILE A 49 3.91 -1.47 -2.24
C ILE A 49 4.29 -1.44 -3.72
N THR A 50 5.33 -2.17 -4.10
CA THR A 50 5.63 -2.50 -5.50
C THR A 50 5.52 -4.01 -5.66
N PHE A 51 4.68 -4.47 -6.59
CA PHE A 51 4.58 -5.89 -6.88
C PHE A 51 5.75 -6.37 -7.75
N ALA A 52 6.19 -7.61 -7.53
CA ALA A 52 7.28 -8.22 -8.33
C ALA A 52 6.98 -8.25 -9.84
N HIS A 53 5.71 -8.38 -10.22
CA HIS A 53 5.27 -8.28 -11.61
C HIS A 53 4.11 -7.28 -11.75
N PRO A 54 4.23 -6.24 -12.59
CA PRO A 54 3.23 -5.16 -12.70
C PRO A 54 1.89 -5.65 -13.28
N HIS A 55 1.88 -6.80 -13.94
CA HIS A 55 0.70 -7.50 -14.45
C HIS A 55 0.47 -8.86 -13.77
N GLY A 56 1.06 -9.06 -12.58
CA GLY A 56 0.94 -10.31 -11.85
C GLY A 56 -0.51 -10.68 -11.52
N GLU A 57 -0.69 -11.95 -11.20
CA GLU A 57 -1.97 -12.54 -10.79
C GLU A 57 -2.48 -11.85 -9.50
N ASN A 58 -3.78 -11.57 -9.45
CA ASN A 58 -4.36 -10.70 -8.41
C ASN A 58 -4.46 -11.37 -7.04
N LYS A 59 -4.65 -12.69 -6.94
CA LYS A 59 -4.64 -13.43 -5.68
C LYS A 59 -3.25 -13.37 -5.04
N MET A 60 -2.17 -13.58 -5.81
CA MET A 60 -0.80 -13.44 -5.34
C MET A 60 -0.46 -12.01 -4.94
N GLN A 61 -0.94 -11.02 -5.69
CA GLN A 61 -0.82 -9.62 -5.29
C GLN A 61 -1.64 -9.32 -4.02
N GLY A 62 -2.79 -9.96 -3.82
CA GLY A 62 -3.60 -9.87 -2.60
C GLY A 62 -2.87 -10.42 -1.38
N ILE A 63 -2.17 -11.55 -1.50
CA ILE A 63 -1.29 -12.08 -0.44
C ILE A 63 -0.19 -11.08 -0.09
N GLN A 64 0.42 -10.43 -1.09
CA GLN A 64 1.42 -9.39 -0.85
C GLN A 64 0.83 -8.15 -0.15
N VAL A 65 -0.39 -7.74 -0.50
CA VAL A 65 -1.12 -6.67 0.22
C VAL A 65 -1.38 -7.06 1.67
N SER A 66 -1.87 -8.28 1.93
CA SER A 66 -2.08 -8.81 3.29
C SER A 66 -0.78 -8.77 4.11
N ASN A 67 0.33 -9.27 3.54
CA ASN A 67 1.64 -9.24 4.18
C ASN A 67 2.13 -7.80 4.45
N ALA A 68 1.92 -6.87 3.51
CA ALA A 68 2.29 -5.48 3.70
C ALA A 68 1.48 -4.82 4.83
N ILE A 69 0.17 -5.06 4.89
CA ILE A 69 -0.71 -4.55 5.96
C ILE A 69 -0.25 -5.08 7.32
N ARG A 70 0.01 -6.39 7.44
CA ARG A 70 0.53 -6.99 8.66
C ARG A 70 1.85 -6.35 9.08
N ARG A 71 2.77 -6.14 8.13
CA ARG A 71 4.06 -5.51 8.41
C ARG A 71 3.91 -4.05 8.84
N ILE A 72 2.98 -3.30 8.25
CA ILE A 72 2.69 -1.91 8.63
C ILE A 72 2.14 -1.86 10.05
N ILE A 73 1.21 -2.76 10.40
CA ILE A 73 0.68 -2.89 11.77
C ILE A 73 1.82 -3.17 12.75
N GLU A 74 2.70 -4.15 12.46
CA GLU A 74 3.85 -4.49 13.31
C GLU A 74 4.79 -3.30 13.55
N VAL A 75 5.12 -2.52 12.52
CA VAL A 75 6.11 -1.43 12.63
C VAL A 75 5.53 -0.12 13.15
N THR A 76 4.22 0.09 13.02
CA THR A 76 3.55 1.32 13.48
C THR A 76 2.84 1.15 14.82
N GLY A 77 2.52 -0.08 15.22
CA GLY A 77 1.66 -0.36 16.37
C GLY A 77 0.21 0.11 16.18
N SER A 78 -0.21 0.37 14.94
CA SER A 78 -1.61 0.65 14.60
C SER A 78 -2.42 -0.64 14.55
N ASN A 79 -3.71 -0.58 14.85
CA ASN A 79 -4.62 -1.73 14.73
C ASN A 79 -5.25 -1.85 13.34
N GLU A 80 -5.14 -0.81 12.53
CA GLU A 80 -5.77 -0.69 11.23
C GLU A 80 -4.86 0.06 10.24
N VAL A 81 -5.16 -0.07 8.94
CA VAL A 81 -4.43 0.56 7.83
C VAL A 81 -5.45 1.03 6.79
N ASP A 82 -5.35 2.28 6.38
CA ASP A 82 -6.15 2.83 5.28
C ASP A 82 -5.49 2.46 3.95
N VAL A 83 -6.24 1.81 3.05
CA VAL A 83 -5.70 1.38 1.74
C VAL A 83 -6.23 2.30 0.64
N ILE A 84 -5.32 3.00 -0.03
CA ILE A 84 -5.64 3.78 -1.25
C ILE A 84 -5.09 3.01 -2.45
N ALA A 85 -6.00 2.51 -3.28
CA ALA A 85 -5.66 1.71 -4.43
C ALA A 85 -6.08 2.37 -5.74
N HIS A 86 -5.24 2.28 -6.77
CA HIS A 86 -5.52 2.84 -8.08
C HIS A 86 -5.70 1.75 -9.15
N SER A 87 -6.75 1.88 -9.97
CA SER A 87 -7.01 1.01 -11.13
C SER A 87 -6.93 -0.49 -10.76
N LYS A 88 -6.12 -1.31 -11.47
CA LYS A 88 -5.91 -2.74 -11.18
C LYS A 88 -5.56 -3.01 -9.71
N GLY A 89 -4.85 -2.10 -9.03
CA GLY A 89 -4.47 -2.24 -7.62
C GLY A 89 -5.67 -2.37 -6.68
N GLY A 90 -6.85 -1.89 -7.09
CA GLY A 90 -8.09 -2.08 -6.33
C GLY A 90 -8.53 -3.54 -6.24
N VAL A 91 -8.19 -4.38 -7.22
CA VAL A 91 -8.57 -5.80 -7.23
C VAL A 91 -7.89 -6.58 -6.09
N PRO A 92 -6.55 -6.65 -5.96
CA PRO A 92 -5.91 -7.35 -4.85
C PRO A 92 -6.27 -6.74 -3.48
N ALA A 93 -6.41 -5.41 -3.39
CA ALA A 93 -6.88 -4.76 -2.18
C ALA A 93 -8.30 -5.22 -1.78
N ARG A 94 -9.21 -5.34 -2.75
CA ARG A 94 -10.58 -5.79 -2.51
C ARG A 94 -10.67 -7.28 -2.21
N LEU A 95 -9.82 -8.12 -2.82
CA LEU A 95 -9.74 -9.55 -2.50
C LEU A 95 -9.41 -9.76 -1.02
N TYR A 96 -8.41 -9.03 -0.51
CA TYR A 96 -8.08 -9.02 0.92
C TYR A 96 -9.26 -8.50 1.77
N ALA A 97 -9.74 -7.28 1.49
CA ALA A 97 -10.80 -6.66 2.30
C ALA A 97 -12.14 -7.42 2.30
N SER A 98 -12.39 -8.27 1.29
CA SER A 98 -13.61 -9.08 1.19
C SER A 98 -13.45 -10.49 1.76
N ASN A 99 -12.29 -10.80 2.38
CA ASN A 99 -11.97 -12.13 2.90
C ASN A 99 -12.11 -13.24 1.83
N LEU A 100 -11.76 -12.92 0.59
CA LEU A 100 -11.79 -13.83 -0.57
C LEU A 100 -10.42 -14.48 -0.84
N LEU A 101 -9.42 -14.15 -0.03
CA LEU A 101 -8.13 -14.83 -0.05
C LEU A 101 -8.26 -16.10 0.81
N GLU A 102 -8.28 -17.25 0.15
CA GLU A 102 -8.25 -18.56 0.84
C GLU A 102 -7.04 -18.72 1.77
N GLN A 103 -5.96 -18.00 1.48
CA GLN A 103 -4.76 -17.92 2.31
C GLN A 103 -4.38 -16.44 2.46
N GLU A 104 -4.45 -15.94 3.70
CA GLU A 104 -3.89 -14.65 4.09
C GLU A 104 -2.50 -14.87 4.67
N GLY A 105 -1.51 -14.13 4.16
CA GLY A 105 -0.12 -14.30 4.53
C GLY A 105 0.48 -15.61 4.02
N ALA A 106 1.40 -15.50 3.07
CA ALA A 106 2.37 -16.56 2.83
C ALA A 106 3.60 -16.27 3.70
N PRO A 107 4.10 -17.22 4.50
CA PRO A 107 5.39 -17.07 5.15
C PRO A 107 6.45 -16.86 4.07
N TYR A 108 7.45 -16.04 4.38
CA TYR A 108 8.63 -15.95 3.54
C TYR A 108 9.40 -17.27 3.71
N GLU A 109 9.41 -18.12 2.68
CA GLU A 109 10.24 -19.32 2.67
C GLU A 109 11.67 -18.94 2.28
N THR A 110 12.62 -19.32 3.13
CA THR A 110 14.07 -19.11 2.95
C THR A 110 14.73 -20.28 2.26
#